data_AF-A0A832GQY6-F1
#
_entry.id   AF-A0A832GQY6-F1
#
_cell.length_a   1.000
_cell.length_b   1.000
_cell.length_c   1.000
_cell.angle_alpha   90.00
_cell.angle_beta   90.00
_cell.angle_gamma   90.00
#
_symmetry.space_group_name_H-M   'P 1'
#
loop_
_entity.id
_entity.type
_entity.pdbx_description
1 polymer ?
#
loop_
_entity_poly.entity_id
_entity_poly.type
_entity_poly.pdbx_seq_one_letter_code
_entity_poly.pdbx_strand_id
1 'polypeptide(L)'
;MPILNFNLEAGKTLLISGPALIKLIKGECEILGAPLNFNVLIKKYKQLPVTAIQSSELEINLGNEGSINEVDENAVPSSWNYLLEKILNEKKVMIIGGVDSGKNAFCTLLINKLLKVNRKVAVIDVDVGQTEIGPPTTIGLGLIEEPIPCFSNISTKLLYFAGHITPSKVKNKIIFGLRKMLQHPFVLNNPTVINTDGWILDEEAKQYKVELINTTSPSLVIGLGNEEVLKPILKEVFTPYIILETPRFIRKRSQEERRILREDSYKSYLRNGKTLVLPINQIEIRTFNASSYEVNTLLGLLNKDEWLIGLGILKEFKDKAIKIYASIKREDIKIVEFSGVKVNEEGKELNKIMKEKT
;
A
#
# COMPACT_ATOMS: atom_id res chain seq x y z
N MET A 1 -15.58 25.02 2.40
CA MET A 1 -15.86 23.65 2.85
C MET A 1 -16.66 23.76 4.14
N PRO A 2 -17.80 23.06 4.30
CA PRO A 2 -18.58 23.11 5.53
C PRO A 2 -17.76 22.55 6.69
N ILE A 3 -17.71 23.30 7.79
CA ILE A 3 -17.18 22.84 9.08
C ILE A 3 -18.36 22.30 9.86
N LEU A 4 -18.27 21.05 10.28
CA LEU A 4 -19.26 20.36 11.09
C LEU A 4 -18.68 20.11 12.48
N ASN A 5 -19.38 20.55 13.52
CA ASN A 5 -19.10 20.12 14.88
C ASN A 5 -19.99 18.91 15.17
N PHE A 6 -19.38 17.79 15.56
CA PHE A 6 -20.05 16.51 15.73
C PHE A 6 -19.78 15.97 17.13
N ASN A 7 -20.84 15.63 17.87
CA ASN A 7 -20.74 14.96 19.15
C ASN A 7 -20.87 13.46 18.94
N LEU A 8 -19.84 12.69 19.27
CA LEU A 8 -19.82 11.24 19.16
C LEU A 8 -19.87 10.62 20.56
N GLU A 9 -20.91 9.84 20.84
CA GLU A 9 -21.08 9.15 22.12
C GLU A 9 -20.05 8.02 22.29
N ALA A 10 -19.66 7.75 23.54
CA ALA A 10 -18.71 6.68 23.86
C ALA A 10 -19.16 5.31 23.30
N GLY A 11 -18.23 4.57 22.70
CA GLY A 11 -18.46 3.26 22.10
C GLY A 11 -18.97 3.30 20.66
N LYS A 12 -19.46 4.45 20.17
CA LYS A 12 -19.89 4.62 18.78
C LYS A 12 -18.73 4.89 17.84
N THR A 13 -18.96 4.66 16.55
CA THR A 13 -17.99 4.95 15.50
C THR A 13 -18.58 5.89 14.46
N LEU A 14 -17.81 6.92 14.10
CA LEU A 14 -18.08 7.78 12.96
C LEU A 14 -17.22 7.34 11.77
N LEU A 15 -17.86 6.83 10.73
CA LEU A 15 -17.23 6.47 9.47
C LEU A 15 -17.11 7.72 8.60
N ILE A 16 -15.87 8.14 8.30
CA ILE A 16 -15.62 9.38 7.56
C ILE A 16 -14.95 9.05 6.23
N SER A 17 -15.66 9.29 5.13
CA SER A 17 -15.14 9.17 3.77
C SER A 17 -14.58 10.51 3.29
N GLY A 18 -13.34 10.50 2.82
CA GLY A 18 -12.63 11.70 2.37
C GLY A 18 -13.01 12.14 0.96
N PRO A 19 -12.67 13.40 0.59
CA PRO A 19 -11.72 14.27 1.28
C PRO A 19 -12.31 14.91 2.55
N ALA A 20 -11.60 14.81 3.67
CA ALA A 20 -12.00 15.39 4.95
C ALA A 20 -10.78 15.71 5.83
N LEU A 21 -10.89 16.73 6.68
CA LEU A 21 -9.95 16.98 7.76
C LEU A 21 -10.68 16.86 9.10
N ILE A 22 -10.14 16.07 10.01
CA ILE A 22 -10.73 15.81 11.32
C ILE A 22 -9.82 16.37 12.41
N LYS A 23 -10.43 16.98 13.41
CA LYS A 23 -9.77 17.47 14.61
C LYS A 23 -10.61 17.11 15.84
N LEU A 24 -9.98 16.53 16.84
CA LEU A 24 -10.59 16.33 18.16
C LEU A 24 -10.55 17.65 18.93
N ILE A 25 -11.71 18.11 19.40
CA ILE A 25 -11.86 19.32 20.22
C ILE A 25 -11.85 18.98 21.70
N LYS A 26 -12.61 17.93 22.08
CA LYS A 26 -12.74 17.48 23.46
C LYS A 26 -13.05 15.98 23.51
N GLY A 27 -12.58 15.31 24.56
CA GLY A 27 -12.83 13.90 24.81
C GLY A 27 -11.65 13.02 24.40
N GLU A 28 -11.95 11.78 24.00
CA GLU A 28 -10.96 10.77 23.62
C GLU A 28 -11.54 9.91 22.49
N CYS A 29 -10.89 9.96 21.33
CA CYS A 29 -11.20 9.13 20.17
C CYS A 29 -9.95 8.39 19.67
N GLU A 30 -10.17 7.29 18.97
CA GLU A 30 -9.11 6.57 18.25
C GLU A 30 -9.50 6.30 16.80
N ILE A 31 -8.49 6.07 15.96
CA ILE A 31 -8.63 5.53 14.62
C ILE A 31 -7.79 4.27 14.55
N LEU A 32 -8.43 3.11 14.45
CA LEU A 32 -7.76 1.81 14.32
C LEU A 32 -6.67 1.61 15.40
N GLY A 33 -6.97 1.95 16.65
CA GLY A 33 -6.07 1.82 17.79
C GLY A 33 -5.02 2.92 17.95
N ALA A 34 -4.95 3.90 17.04
CA ALA A 34 -4.14 5.11 17.21
C ALA A 34 -4.97 6.23 17.86
N PRO A 35 -4.48 6.89 18.91
CA PRO A 35 -5.20 8.00 19.55
C PRO A 35 -5.29 9.21 18.60
N LEU A 36 -6.46 9.84 18.54
CA LEU A 36 -6.73 11.01 17.70
C LEU A 36 -6.23 12.30 18.38
N ASN A 37 -4.91 12.45 18.47
CA ASN A 37 -4.27 13.58 19.15
C ASN A 37 -3.83 14.71 18.20
N PHE A 38 -4.05 14.55 16.90
CA PHE A 38 -3.63 15.48 15.87
C PHE A 38 -4.64 15.53 14.72
N ASN A 39 -4.50 16.54 13.86
CA ASN A 39 -5.37 16.71 12.71
C ASN A 39 -5.14 15.57 11.70
N VAL A 40 -6.19 14.84 11.34
CA VAL A 40 -6.12 13.73 10.39
C VAL A 40 -6.75 14.13 9.07
N LEU A 41 -5.95 14.10 8.00
CA LEU A 41 -6.42 14.28 6.63
C LEU A 41 -6.82 12.93 6.04
N ILE A 42 -8.09 12.80 5.64
CA ILE A 42 -8.60 11.67 4.89
C ILE A 42 -8.61 12.06 3.42
N LYS A 43 -7.87 11.32 2.60
CA LYS A 43 -7.82 11.53 1.14
C LYS A 43 -9.11 11.06 0.47
N LYS A 44 -9.36 11.55 -0.75
CA LYS A 44 -10.45 11.10 -1.61
C LYS A 44 -10.46 9.57 -1.74
N TYR A 45 -11.65 8.97 -1.75
CA TYR A 45 -11.87 7.51 -1.86
C TYR A 45 -11.31 6.65 -0.72
N LYS A 46 -10.85 7.27 0.37
CA LYS A 46 -10.53 6.59 1.63
C LYS A 46 -11.63 6.82 2.65
N GLN A 47 -11.81 5.84 3.53
CA GLN A 47 -12.71 5.91 4.68
C GLN A 47 -11.95 5.49 5.92
N LEU A 48 -12.05 6.27 7.00
CA LEU A 48 -11.49 5.91 8.30
C LEU A 48 -12.62 5.80 9.35
N PRO A 49 -12.56 4.81 10.25
CA PRO A 49 -13.43 4.75 11.41
C PRO A 49 -12.84 5.55 12.58
N VAL A 50 -13.54 6.59 13.03
CA VAL A 50 -13.23 7.29 14.28
C VAL A 50 -14.11 6.74 15.38
N THR A 51 -13.53 6.02 16.34
CA THR A 51 -14.27 5.43 17.46
C THR A 51 -14.08 6.28 18.71
N ALA A 52 -15.18 6.64 19.37
CA ALA A 52 -15.14 7.37 20.64
C ALA A 52 -14.85 6.41 21.80
N ILE A 53 -13.74 6.64 22.52
CA ILE A 53 -13.44 5.96 23.80
C ILE A 53 -14.26 6.61 24.92
N GLN A 54 -14.41 7.93 24.85
CA GLN A 54 -15.28 8.74 25.70
C GLN A 54 -16.16 9.61 24.81
N SER A 55 -17.29 10.11 25.33
CA SER A 55 -18.12 11.06 24.59
C SER A 55 -17.28 12.28 24.20
N SER A 56 -17.21 12.56 22.90
CA SER A 56 -16.21 13.45 22.31
C SER A 56 -16.81 14.42 21.31
N GLU A 57 -16.19 15.59 21.21
CA GLU A 57 -16.54 16.63 20.24
C GLU A 57 -15.47 16.68 19.14
N LEU A 58 -15.90 16.54 17.89
CA LEU A 58 -15.06 16.52 16.70
C LEU A 58 -15.40 17.71 15.81
N GLU A 59 -14.38 18.39 15.30
CA GLU A 59 -14.50 19.34 14.20
C GLU A 59 -14.11 18.61 12.90
N ILE A 60 -15.04 18.59 11.94
CA ILE A 60 -14.88 17.88 10.67
C ILE A 60 -15.08 18.89 9.54
N ASN A 61 -14.00 19.12 8.79
CA ASN A 61 -14.03 19.92 7.58
C ASN A 61 -14.18 18.98 6.37
N LEU A 62 -15.38 18.90 5.81
CA LEU A 62 -15.69 18.04 4.68
C LEU A 62 -15.36 18.73 3.35
N GLY A 63 -14.50 18.10 2.57
CA GLY A 63 -14.27 18.47 1.18
C GLY A 63 -15.40 17.99 0.26
N ASN A 64 -15.31 18.39 -1.01
CA ASN A 64 -16.26 17.94 -2.03
C ASN A 64 -16.22 16.40 -2.14
N GLU A 65 -17.39 15.76 -2.16
CA GLU A 65 -17.58 14.29 -2.14
C GLU A 65 -17.25 13.60 -0.80
N GLY A 66 -16.85 14.35 0.23
CA GLY A 66 -16.69 13.81 1.58
C GLY A 66 -18.04 13.50 2.23
N SER A 67 -18.08 12.47 3.07
CA SER A 67 -19.30 12.09 3.80
C SER A 67 -18.99 11.51 5.18
N ILE A 68 -19.98 11.57 6.06
CA ILE A 68 -19.93 10.97 7.40
C ILE A 68 -21.12 10.03 7.58
N ASN A 69 -20.91 8.94 8.33
CA ASN A 69 -21.97 8.03 8.74
C ASN A 69 -21.68 7.52 10.15
N GLU A 70 -22.58 7.77 11.11
CA GLU A 70 -22.47 7.25 12.47
C GLU A 70 -23.02 5.82 12.53
N VAL A 71 -22.37 4.97 13.30
CA VAL A 71 -22.85 3.62 13.62
C VAL A 71 -22.78 3.38 15.12
N ASP A 72 -23.82 2.75 15.67
CA ASP A 72 -23.96 2.42 17.10
C ASP A 72 -23.11 1.20 17.53
N GLU A 73 -22.00 0.94 16.84
CA GLU A 73 -21.05 -0.13 17.19
C GLU A 73 -19.61 0.26 16.87
N ASN A 74 -18.65 -0.51 17.40
CA ASN A 74 -17.26 -0.40 16.98
C ASN A 74 -17.12 -0.97 15.56
N ALA A 75 -16.60 -0.17 14.62
CA ALA A 75 -16.41 -0.64 13.24
C ALA A 75 -15.34 -1.76 13.11
N VAL A 76 -14.49 -1.93 14.12
CA VAL A 76 -13.52 -3.03 14.22
C VAL A 76 -14.21 -4.25 14.84
N PRO A 77 -14.23 -5.41 14.14
CA PRO A 77 -14.80 -6.64 14.69
C PRO A 77 -14.16 -7.05 16.01
N SER A 78 -14.95 -7.54 16.96
CA SER A 78 -14.46 -8.01 18.27
C SER A 78 -13.50 -9.20 18.14
N SER A 79 -13.70 -10.06 17.14
CA SER A 79 -12.80 -11.18 16.79
C SER A 79 -11.39 -10.69 16.45
N TRP A 80 -11.25 -9.56 15.76
CA TRP A 80 -9.97 -8.95 15.41
C TRP A 80 -9.27 -8.50 16.68
N ASN A 81 -9.95 -7.74 17.53
CA ASN A 81 -9.39 -7.27 18.79
C ASN A 81 -8.94 -8.43 19.68
N TYR A 82 -9.75 -9.49 19.80
CA TYR A 82 -9.41 -10.67 20.57
C TYR A 82 -8.15 -11.38 20.03
N LEU A 83 -8.01 -11.50 18.71
CA LEU A 83 -6.83 -12.12 18.12
C LEU A 83 -5.58 -11.25 18.31
N LEU A 84 -5.69 -9.94 18.08
CA LEU A 84 -4.56 -9.02 18.12
C LEU A 84 -3.81 -9.08 19.45
N GLU A 85 -4.51 -9.19 20.58
CA GLU A 85 -3.90 -9.33 21.91
C GLU A 85 -3.07 -10.63 22.07
N LYS A 86 -3.36 -11.68 21.28
CA LYS A 86 -2.67 -12.98 21.37
C LYS A 86 -1.45 -13.09 20.48
N ILE A 87 -1.35 -12.25 19.44
CA ILE A 87 -0.31 -12.37 18.41
C ILE A 87 0.77 -11.30 18.53
N LEU A 88 0.83 -10.55 19.64
CA LEU A 88 1.82 -9.48 19.83
C LEU A 88 3.27 -9.97 19.94
N ASN A 89 3.47 -11.27 20.18
CA ASN A 89 4.78 -11.91 20.22
C ASN A 89 5.22 -12.48 18.86
N GLU A 90 4.35 -12.42 17.84
CA GLU A 90 4.67 -12.92 16.50
C GLU A 90 5.76 -12.07 15.84
N LYS A 91 6.77 -12.73 15.27
CA LYS A 91 7.89 -12.02 14.61
C LYS A 91 7.51 -11.49 13.24
N LYS A 92 6.76 -12.29 12.46
CA LYS A 92 6.38 -11.96 11.08
C LYS A 92 4.94 -12.38 10.84
N VAL A 93 4.06 -11.43 10.64
CA VAL A 93 2.64 -11.69 10.35
C VAL A 93 2.34 -11.26 8.92
N MET A 94 1.90 -12.19 8.08
CA MET A 94 1.48 -11.90 6.70
C MET A 94 -0.05 -11.86 6.60
N ILE A 95 -0.58 -10.86 5.89
CA ILE A 95 -2.01 -10.68 5.70
C ILE A 95 -2.38 -11.02 4.24
N ILE A 96 -3.29 -11.97 4.06
CA ILE A 96 -3.83 -12.40 2.76
C ILE A 96 -5.34 -12.24 2.77
N GLY A 97 -5.93 -11.90 1.64
CA GLY A 97 -7.36 -11.71 1.52
C GLY A 97 -7.73 -11.04 0.20
N GLY A 98 -9.00 -11.13 -0.18
CA GLY A 98 -9.50 -10.56 -1.43
C GLY A 98 -9.41 -9.03 -1.47
N VAL A 99 -9.74 -8.46 -2.61
CA VAL A 99 -9.92 -7.00 -2.74
C VAL A 99 -11.00 -6.53 -1.75
N ASP A 100 -10.76 -5.40 -1.09
CA ASP A 100 -11.69 -4.81 -0.09
C ASP A 100 -12.06 -5.74 1.09
N SER A 101 -11.12 -6.59 1.53
CA SER A 101 -11.27 -7.44 2.73
C SER A 101 -10.86 -6.78 4.05
N GLY A 102 -10.32 -5.56 4.02
CA GLY A 102 -9.88 -4.83 5.20
C GLY A 102 -8.41 -5.01 5.58
N LYS A 103 -7.58 -5.59 4.70
CA LYS A 103 -6.14 -5.84 4.96
C LYS A 103 -5.38 -4.63 5.50
N ASN A 104 -5.51 -3.47 4.86
CA ASN A 104 -4.83 -2.24 5.30
C ASN A 104 -5.30 -1.80 6.69
N ALA A 105 -6.59 -1.96 7.01
CA ALA A 105 -7.13 -1.65 8.33
C ALA A 105 -6.63 -2.63 9.40
N PHE A 106 -6.61 -3.93 9.11
CA PHE A 106 -6.03 -4.95 9.99
C PHE A 106 -4.55 -4.71 10.23
N CYS A 107 -3.78 -4.42 9.18
CA CYS A 107 -2.36 -4.08 9.29
C CYS A 107 -2.17 -2.85 10.18
N THR A 108 -2.97 -1.80 9.99
CA THR A 108 -2.92 -0.58 10.82
C THR A 108 -3.16 -0.89 12.29
N LEU A 109 -4.22 -1.66 12.61
CA LEU A 109 -4.53 -2.11 13.97
C LEU A 109 -3.37 -2.93 14.58
N LEU A 110 -2.84 -3.90 13.83
CA LEU A 110 -1.73 -4.74 14.28
C LEU A 110 -0.47 -3.92 14.55
N ILE A 111 -0.12 -2.99 13.66
CA ILE A 111 1.01 -2.08 13.86
C ILE A 111 0.83 -1.27 15.16
N ASN A 112 -0.33 -0.64 15.34
CA ASN A 112 -0.60 0.19 16.52
C ASN A 112 -0.59 -0.63 17.82
N LYS A 113 -1.04 -1.89 17.79
CA LYS A 113 -0.96 -2.80 18.94
C LYS A 113 0.47 -3.28 19.22
N LEU A 114 1.22 -3.65 18.19
CA LEU A 114 2.62 -4.05 18.32
C LEU A 114 3.49 -2.93 18.89
N LEU A 115 3.23 -1.67 18.52
CA LEU A 115 3.92 -0.49 19.05
C LEU A 115 3.72 -0.26 20.56
N LYS A 116 2.67 -0.84 21.17
CA LYS A 116 2.49 -0.78 22.63
C LYS A 116 3.52 -1.63 23.38
N VAL A 117 4.09 -2.64 22.73
CA VAL A 117 5.04 -3.60 23.33
C VAL A 117 6.38 -3.65 22.62
N ASN A 118 6.53 -2.93 21.51
CA ASN A 118 7.77 -2.82 20.73
C ASN A 118 8.06 -1.35 20.42
N ARG A 119 9.34 -0.99 20.37
CA ARG A 119 9.74 0.38 19.98
C ARG A 119 9.50 0.69 18.50
N LYS A 120 9.64 -0.33 17.64
CA LYS A 120 9.48 -0.16 16.19
C LYS A 120 8.82 -1.38 15.57
N VAL A 121 8.10 -1.15 14.49
CA VAL A 121 7.46 -2.20 13.67
C VAL A 121 7.86 -1.98 12.22
N ALA A 122 8.39 -3.02 11.58
CA ALA A 122 8.66 -2.99 10.14
C ALA A 122 7.39 -3.37 9.37
N VAL A 123 7.19 -2.76 8.21
CA VAL A 123 6.04 -3.05 7.35
C VAL A 123 6.51 -3.24 5.93
N ILE A 124 6.15 -4.38 5.33
CA ILE A 124 6.37 -4.64 3.91
C ILE A 124 5.01 -4.62 3.22
N ASP A 125 4.89 -3.84 2.15
CA ASP A 125 3.72 -3.83 1.29
C ASP A 125 4.07 -4.40 -0.08
N VAL A 126 3.55 -5.59 -0.39
CA VAL A 126 3.77 -6.26 -1.68
C VAL A 126 2.61 -6.11 -2.66
N ASP A 127 1.64 -5.21 -2.37
CA ASP A 127 0.58 -4.87 -3.33
C ASP A 127 1.10 -3.91 -4.41
N VAL A 128 1.75 -4.44 -5.43
CA VAL A 128 2.29 -3.63 -6.53
C VAL A 128 1.23 -2.81 -7.29
N GLY A 129 -0.05 -3.18 -7.19
CA GLY A 129 -1.14 -2.48 -7.87
C GLY A 129 -1.72 -1.34 -7.06
N GLN A 130 -1.85 -1.50 -5.75
CA GLN A 130 -2.52 -0.54 -4.86
C GLN A 130 -1.71 -0.24 -3.60
N THR A 131 -0.38 -0.31 -3.70
CA THR A 131 0.50 -0.02 -2.57
C THR A 131 0.20 1.35 -1.96
N GLU A 132 0.27 1.40 -0.63
CA GLU A 132 0.24 2.66 0.11
C GLU A 132 1.61 3.04 0.69
N ILE A 133 2.63 2.20 0.49
CA ILE A 133 4.04 2.46 0.84
C ILE A 133 4.84 2.61 -0.46
N GLY A 134 4.80 3.81 -1.05
CA GLY A 134 5.48 4.07 -2.32
C GLY A 134 4.51 4.33 -3.46
N PRO A 135 5.02 4.45 -4.69
CA PRO A 135 4.18 4.53 -5.87
C PRO A 135 3.76 3.13 -6.34
N PRO A 136 2.70 3.02 -7.15
CA PRO A 136 2.36 1.76 -7.81
C PRO A 136 3.54 1.21 -8.61
N THR A 137 3.51 -0.09 -8.91
CA THR A 137 4.59 -0.89 -9.52
C THR A 137 5.76 -1.20 -8.59
N THR A 138 5.61 -0.99 -7.28
CA THR A 138 6.70 -1.16 -6.31
C THR A 138 6.31 -2.04 -5.14
N ILE A 139 7.33 -2.57 -4.46
CA ILE A 139 7.24 -3.10 -3.11
C ILE A 139 7.83 -2.06 -2.17
N GLY A 140 7.10 -1.72 -1.11
CA GLY A 140 7.54 -0.75 -0.11
C GLY A 140 7.93 -1.38 1.20
N LEU A 141 8.99 -0.83 1.82
CA LEU A 141 9.35 -1.09 3.22
C LEU A 141 9.22 0.19 4.03
N GLY A 142 8.49 0.13 5.14
CA GLY A 142 8.39 1.17 6.16
C GLY A 142 8.95 0.71 7.51
N LEU A 143 9.30 1.67 8.36
CA LEU A 143 9.65 1.44 9.77
C LEU A 143 8.91 2.47 10.60
N ILE A 144 8.05 1.99 11.49
CA ILE A 144 7.10 2.81 12.26
C ILE A 144 7.53 2.80 13.71
N GLU A 145 7.51 3.97 14.33
CA GLU A 145 7.92 4.19 15.73
C GLU A 145 6.79 4.79 16.57
N GLU A 146 5.75 5.33 15.92
CA GLU A 146 4.60 5.99 16.54
C GLU A 146 3.29 5.51 15.92
N PRO A 147 2.17 5.48 16.67
CA PRO A 147 0.87 5.05 16.14
C PRO A 147 0.43 5.83 14.90
N ILE A 148 -0.18 5.12 13.95
CA ILE A 148 -0.66 5.67 12.68
C ILE A 148 -2.18 5.50 12.54
N PRO A 149 -2.91 6.53 12.08
CA PRO A 149 -4.36 6.45 11.93
C PRO A 149 -4.76 5.71 10.63
N CYS A 150 -3.84 5.58 9.67
CA CYS A 150 -4.09 4.91 8.40
C CYS A 150 -2.79 4.30 7.86
N PHE A 151 -2.92 3.19 7.13
CA PHE A 151 -1.81 2.51 6.47
C PHE A 151 -0.99 3.44 5.55
N SER A 152 -1.63 4.39 4.85
CA SER A 152 -0.90 5.38 4.03
C SER A 152 -0.13 6.46 4.81
N ASN A 153 -0.19 6.48 6.14
CA ASN A 153 0.68 7.33 6.95
C ASN A 153 2.07 6.69 7.15
N ILE A 154 2.28 5.46 6.70
CA ILE A 154 3.58 4.81 6.75
C ILE A 154 4.57 5.55 5.86
N SER A 155 5.65 6.02 6.47
CA SER A 155 6.76 6.64 5.74
C SER A 155 7.64 5.57 5.09
N THR A 156 7.84 5.71 3.78
CA THR A 156 8.69 4.83 2.99
C THR A 156 10.16 4.94 3.42
N LYS A 157 10.81 3.79 3.62
CA LYS A 157 12.25 3.67 3.88
C LYS A 157 13.01 3.11 2.69
N LEU A 158 12.48 2.07 2.04
CA LEU A 158 13.04 1.48 0.84
C LEU A 158 11.94 1.12 -0.15
N LEU A 159 12.29 1.17 -1.44
CA LEU A 159 11.41 0.80 -2.54
C LEU A 159 12.14 -0.14 -3.48
N TYR A 160 11.46 -1.22 -3.87
CA TYR A 160 11.92 -2.12 -4.92
C TYR A 160 10.98 -2.02 -6.12
N PHE A 161 11.55 -1.90 -7.33
CA PHE A 161 10.78 -1.71 -8.55
C PHE A 161 10.36 -3.06 -9.17
N ALA A 162 9.06 -3.39 -9.07
CA ALA A 162 8.50 -4.56 -9.72
C ALA A 162 8.21 -4.29 -11.20
N GLY A 163 7.80 -3.07 -11.55
CA GLY A 163 7.62 -2.63 -12.95
C GLY A 163 6.30 -3.05 -13.60
N HIS A 164 5.30 -3.47 -12.82
CA HIS A 164 3.93 -3.67 -13.31
C HIS A 164 2.92 -3.58 -12.17
N ILE A 165 1.68 -3.18 -12.47
CA ILE A 165 0.58 -3.09 -11.48
C ILE A 165 -0.18 -4.41 -11.29
N THR A 166 -0.09 -5.32 -12.26
CA THR A 166 -0.68 -6.67 -12.19
C THR A 166 0.37 -7.68 -11.72
N PRO A 167 0.20 -8.33 -10.56
CA PRO A 167 1.18 -9.27 -10.00
C PRO A 167 1.53 -10.43 -10.93
N SER A 168 0.57 -11.00 -11.67
CA SER A 168 0.79 -12.12 -12.59
C SER A 168 1.86 -11.85 -13.66
N LYS A 169 2.08 -10.58 -14.03
CA LYS A 169 3.11 -10.19 -15.00
C LYS A 169 4.52 -10.06 -14.41
N VAL A 170 4.65 -10.06 -13.07
CA VAL A 170 5.90 -9.73 -12.37
C VAL A 170 6.16 -10.59 -11.13
N LYS A 171 5.54 -11.77 -11.02
CA LYS A 171 5.67 -12.68 -9.85
C LYS A 171 7.13 -12.86 -9.40
N ASN A 172 8.02 -13.23 -10.33
CA ASN A 172 9.43 -13.46 -10.01
C ASN A 172 10.13 -12.20 -9.45
N LYS A 173 9.81 -11.03 -10.00
CA LYS A 173 10.36 -9.76 -9.50
C LYS A 173 9.80 -9.43 -8.12
N ILE A 174 8.53 -9.70 -7.86
CA ILE A 174 7.93 -9.51 -6.54
C ILE A 174 8.64 -10.39 -5.52
N ILE A 175 8.80 -11.68 -5.82
CA ILE A 175 9.47 -12.65 -4.95
C ILE A 175 10.93 -12.25 -4.68
N PHE A 176 11.67 -11.83 -5.71
CA PHE A 176 13.03 -11.33 -5.54
C PHE A 176 13.08 -10.07 -4.65
N GLY A 177 12.23 -9.08 -4.94
CA GLY A 177 12.14 -7.85 -4.16
C GLY A 177 11.80 -8.12 -2.70
N LEU A 178 10.85 -9.03 -2.45
CA LEU A 178 10.48 -9.47 -1.11
C LEU A 178 11.66 -10.11 -0.38
N ARG A 179 12.41 -11.03 -1.01
CA ARG A 179 13.64 -11.61 -0.42
C ARG A 179 14.64 -10.53 -0.04
N LYS A 180 14.84 -9.54 -0.91
CA LYS A 180 15.72 -8.40 -0.65
C LYS A 180 15.26 -7.58 0.56
N MET A 181 13.96 -7.29 0.67
CA MET A 181 13.39 -6.58 1.83
C MET A 181 13.56 -7.37 3.13
N LEU A 182 13.33 -8.70 3.09
CA LEU A 182 13.42 -9.57 4.27
C LEU A 182 14.82 -9.64 4.87
N GLN A 183 15.86 -9.40 4.09
CA GLN A 183 17.25 -9.35 4.57
C GLN A 183 17.66 -7.98 5.12
N HIS A 184 16.80 -6.96 5.01
CA HIS A 184 17.15 -5.63 5.49
C HIS A 184 17.13 -5.57 7.03
N PRO A 185 18.08 -4.86 7.69
CA PRO A 185 18.13 -4.76 9.16
C PRO A 185 16.84 -4.25 9.81
N PHE A 186 16.05 -3.43 9.11
CA PHE A 186 14.73 -3.02 9.60
C PHE A 186 13.78 -4.19 9.84
N VAL A 187 13.83 -5.21 8.97
CA VAL A 187 12.99 -6.41 9.08
C VAL A 187 13.59 -7.43 10.03
N LEU A 188 14.91 -7.63 9.97
CA LEU A 188 15.59 -8.63 10.82
C LEU A 188 15.52 -8.29 12.32
N ASN A 189 15.49 -7.00 12.67
CA ASN A 189 15.59 -6.55 14.05
C ASN A 189 14.25 -6.14 14.69
N ASN A 190 13.13 -6.21 13.97
CA ASN A 190 11.83 -5.73 14.46
C ASN A 190 10.69 -6.69 14.08
N PRO A 191 9.59 -6.74 14.85
CA PRO A 191 8.38 -7.41 14.39
C PRO A 191 7.93 -6.82 13.07
N THR A 192 7.48 -7.66 12.15
CA THR A 192 7.18 -7.27 10.77
C THR A 192 5.75 -7.64 10.38
N VAL A 193 5.03 -6.67 9.83
CA VAL A 193 3.72 -6.86 9.21
C VAL A 193 3.87 -6.85 7.70
N ILE A 194 3.36 -7.86 7.01
CA ILE A 194 3.45 -8.00 5.56
C ILE A 194 2.05 -7.92 4.94
N ASN A 195 1.76 -6.82 4.26
CA ASN A 195 0.52 -6.62 3.49
C ASN A 195 0.70 -7.17 2.08
N THR A 196 -0.34 -7.81 1.53
CA THR A 196 -0.32 -8.40 0.18
C THR A 196 -1.42 -7.85 -0.72
N ASP A 197 -1.31 -8.10 -2.03
CA ASP A 197 -2.36 -7.77 -3.00
C ASP A 197 -3.63 -8.62 -2.81
N GLY A 198 -4.72 -8.21 -3.48
CA GLY A 198 -6.02 -8.89 -3.45
C GLY A 198 -6.20 -10.07 -4.41
N TRP A 199 -5.16 -10.52 -5.12
CA TRP A 199 -5.27 -11.60 -6.10
C TRP A 199 -5.20 -12.96 -5.40
N ILE A 200 -6.36 -13.58 -5.19
CA ILE A 200 -6.53 -14.85 -4.46
C ILE A 200 -7.45 -15.85 -5.19
N LEU A 201 -7.98 -15.44 -6.34
CA LEU A 201 -8.87 -16.24 -7.17
C LEU A 201 -8.03 -16.82 -8.30
N ASP A 202 -8.33 -18.05 -8.73
CA ASP A 202 -7.59 -18.84 -9.72
C ASP A 202 -6.34 -19.60 -9.19
N GLU A 203 -5.92 -20.63 -9.93
CA GLU A 203 -4.81 -21.50 -9.54
C GLU A 203 -3.44 -20.78 -9.60
N GLU A 204 -3.30 -19.81 -10.51
CA GLU A 204 -2.07 -19.03 -10.63
C GLU A 204 -1.89 -18.10 -9.41
N ALA A 205 -2.98 -17.48 -8.95
CA ALA A 205 -3.02 -16.67 -7.74
C ALA A 205 -2.70 -17.49 -6.50
N LYS A 206 -3.27 -18.69 -6.41
CA LYS A 206 -3.01 -19.63 -5.32
C LYS A 206 -1.53 -19.99 -5.23
N GLN A 207 -0.93 -20.44 -6.34
CA GLN A 207 0.50 -20.76 -6.39
C GLN A 207 1.37 -19.55 -6.02
N TYR A 208 1.02 -18.36 -6.51
CA TYR A 208 1.72 -17.12 -6.17
C TYR A 208 1.64 -16.79 -4.66
N LYS A 209 0.47 -16.96 -4.02
CA LYS A 209 0.33 -16.74 -2.58
C LYS A 209 1.09 -17.78 -1.76
N VAL A 210 1.09 -19.05 -2.17
CA VAL A 210 1.92 -20.09 -1.57
C VAL A 210 3.41 -19.74 -1.66
N GLU A 211 3.86 -19.25 -2.82
CA GLU A 211 5.26 -18.82 -3.00
C GLU A 211 5.62 -17.60 -2.13
N LEU A 212 4.72 -16.63 -1.99
CA LEU A 212 4.88 -15.49 -1.09
C LEU A 212 5.05 -15.93 0.37
N ILE A 213 4.18 -16.83 0.84
CA ILE A 213 4.22 -17.36 2.21
C ILE A 213 5.53 -18.12 2.43
N ASN A 214 5.86 -19.07 1.55
CA ASN A 214 7.08 -19.88 1.67
C ASN A 214 8.34 -19.01 1.64
N THR A 215 8.40 -18.04 0.74
CA THR A 215 9.52 -17.08 0.65
C THR A 215 9.66 -16.23 1.91
N THR A 216 8.55 -15.81 2.49
CA THR A 216 8.56 -14.97 3.71
C THR A 216 8.88 -15.77 4.96
N SER A 217 8.44 -17.04 4.98
CA SER A 217 8.39 -17.88 6.19
C SER A 217 7.86 -17.05 7.38
N PRO A 218 6.61 -16.54 7.30
CA PRO A 218 6.02 -15.81 8.41
C PRO A 218 5.77 -16.78 9.57
N SER A 219 5.68 -16.26 10.79
CA SER A 219 5.31 -17.08 11.95
C SER A 219 3.80 -17.31 12.02
N LEU A 220 3.01 -16.42 11.41
CA LEU A 220 1.57 -16.53 11.29
C LEU A 220 1.06 -15.88 9.98
N VAL A 221 0.08 -16.52 9.35
CA VAL A 221 -0.70 -15.93 8.25
C VAL A 221 -2.12 -15.61 8.71
N ILE A 222 -2.56 -14.38 8.49
CA ILE A 222 -3.94 -13.95 8.71
C ILE A 222 -4.66 -13.89 7.36
N GLY A 223 -5.66 -14.75 7.19
CA GLY A 223 -6.58 -14.73 6.07
C GLY A 223 -7.80 -13.86 6.38
N LEU A 224 -8.14 -12.87 5.54
CA LEU A 224 -9.33 -12.04 5.69
C LEU A 224 -10.35 -12.33 4.58
N GLY A 225 -11.52 -12.84 4.96
CA GLY A 225 -12.67 -13.04 4.08
C GLY A 225 -13.11 -14.49 3.92
N ASN A 226 -13.54 -14.85 2.71
CA ASN A 226 -14.21 -16.13 2.48
C ASN A 226 -13.25 -17.31 2.72
N GLU A 227 -13.58 -18.14 3.70
CA GLU A 227 -12.82 -19.31 4.10
C GLU A 227 -12.69 -20.35 2.97
N GLU A 228 -13.71 -20.53 2.13
CA GLU A 228 -13.69 -21.48 0.99
C GLU A 228 -12.67 -21.07 -0.07
N VAL A 229 -12.41 -19.76 -0.22
CA VAL A 229 -11.40 -19.23 -1.15
C VAL A 229 -10.00 -19.29 -0.55
N LEU A 230 -9.87 -19.05 0.75
CA LEU A 230 -8.57 -18.96 1.43
C LEU A 230 -8.02 -20.32 1.85
N LYS A 231 -8.86 -21.29 2.26
CA LYS A 231 -8.42 -22.63 2.66
C LYS A 231 -7.58 -23.34 1.60
N PRO A 232 -7.93 -23.33 0.29
CA PRO A 232 -7.12 -23.94 -0.75
C PRO A 232 -5.69 -23.40 -0.84
N ILE A 233 -5.48 -22.12 -0.49
CA ILE A 233 -4.15 -21.51 -0.44
C ILE A 233 -3.43 -21.90 0.85
N LEU A 234 -4.10 -21.73 1.99
CA LEU A 234 -3.50 -21.83 3.32
C LEU A 234 -3.19 -23.28 3.73
N LYS A 235 -3.89 -24.27 3.16
CA LYS A 235 -3.59 -25.70 3.39
C LYS A 235 -2.36 -26.21 2.64
N GLU A 236 -1.84 -25.47 1.65
CA GLU A 236 -0.64 -25.86 0.90
C GLU A 236 0.67 -25.42 1.57
N VAL A 237 0.58 -24.74 2.70
CA VAL A 237 1.73 -24.26 3.46
C VAL A 237 1.72 -24.84 4.87
N PHE A 238 2.92 -25.05 5.43
CA PHE A 238 3.06 -25.48 6.83
C PHE A 238 2.93 -24.34 7.84
N THR A 239 2.83 -23.10 7.37
CA THR A 239 2.76 -21.93 8.25
C THR A 239 1.42 -21.90 8.98
N PRO A 240 1.40 -21.68 10.32
CA PRO A 240 0.16 -21.48 11.05
C PRO A 240 -0.67 -20.37 10.43
N TYR A 241 -1.99 -20.56 10.38
CA TYR A 241 -2.89 -19.56 9.82
C TYR A 241 -4.20 -19.43 10.61
N ILE A 242 -4.79 -18.25 10.56
CA ILE A 242 -6.10 -17.94 11.12
C ILE A 242 -6.91 -17.19 10.07
N ILE A 243 -8.16 -17.60 9.87
CA ILE A 243 -9.08 -16.93 8.94
C ILE A 243 -10.08 -16.12 9.78
N LEU A 244 -10.22 -14.84 9.43
CA LEU A 244 -11.16 -13.90 10.05
C LEU A 244 -12.14 -13.37 9.00
N GLU A 245 -13.27 -12.89 9.49
CA GLU A 245 -14.28 -12.21 8.69
C GLU A 245 -13.81 -10.85 8.17
N THR A 246 -14.46 -10.39 7.10
CA THR A 246 -14.33 -9.01 6.63
C THR A 246 -15.21 -8.07 7.46
N PRO A 247 -14.70 -6.90 7.90
CA PRO A 247 -15.51 -5.89 8.58
C PRO A 247 -16.72 -5.44 7.75
N ARG A 248 -17.85 -5.21 8.42
CA ARG A 248 -19.13 -4.84 7.78
C ARG A 248 -19.08 -3.51 7.04
N PHE A 249 -18.31 -2.56 7.56
CA PHE A 249 -18.31 -1.17 7.11
C PHE A 249 -17.20 -0.83 6.11
N ILE A 250 -16.66 -1.83 5.41
CA ILE A 250 -15.63 -1.57 4.40
C ILE A 250 -16.24 -0.86 3.19
N ARG A 251 -15.71 0.32 2.88
CA ARG A 251 -15.99 1.00 1.62
C ARG A 251 -15.36 0.23 0.46
N LYS A 252 -16.21 -0.35 -0.40
CA LYS A 252 -15.78 -0.91 -1.69
C LYS A 252 -15.25 0.20 -2.60
N ARG A 253 -14.23 -0.10 -3.40
CA ARG A 253 -13.69 0.84 -4.39
C ARG A 253 -13.83 0.30 -5.80
N SER A 254 -14.30 1.14 -6.72
CA SER A 254 -14.36 0.79 -8.13
C SER A 254 -12.95 0.70 -8.74
N GLN A 255 -12.83 0.07 -9.92
CA GLN A 255 -11.56 0.03 -10.64
C GLN A 255 -11.07 1.44 -11.02
N GLU A 256 -11.99 2.35 -11.33
CA GLU A 256 -11.68 3.74 -11.68
C GLU A 256 -11.18 4.52 -10.46
N GLU A 257 -11.81 4.38 -9.29
CA GLU A 257 -11.32 5.00 -8.06
C GLU A 257 -9.90 4.52 -7.70
N ARG A 258 -9.63 3.22 -7.88
CA ARG A 258 -8.30 2.65 -7.71
C ARG A 258 -7.29 3.21 -8.70
N ARG A 259 -7.70 3.45 -9.95
CA ARG A 259 -6.87 4.10 -10.96
C ARG A 259 -6.54 5.53 -10.55
N ILE A 260 -7.53 6.31 -10.14
CA ILE A 260 -7.31 7.70 -9.71
C ILE A 260 -6.30 7.76 -8.54
N LEU A 261 -6.41 6.86 -7.57
CA LEU A 261 -5.45 6.77 -6.47
C LEU A 261 -4.01 6.45 -6.95
N ARG A 262 -3.86 5.60 -7.97
CA ARG A 262 -2.55 5.34 -8.60
C ARG A 262 -2.01 6.59 -9.29
N GLU A 263 -2.86 7.25 -10.06
CA GLU A 263 -2.50 8.46 -10.80
C GLU A 263 -2.07 9.59 -9.87
N ASP A 264 -2.78 9.79 -8.76
CA ASP A 264 -2.39 10.75 -7.71
C ASP A 264 -1.01 10.42 -7.12
N SER A 265 -0.71 9.13 -6.95
CA SER A 265 0.60 8.68 -6.46
C SER A 265 1.70 8.92 -7.49
N TYR A 266 1.50 8.57 -8.77
CA TYR A 266 2.48 8.89 -9.83
C TYR A 266 2.73 10.39 -9.91
N LYS A 267 1.66 11.20 -9.89
CA LYS A 267 1.75 12.66 -9.91
C LYS A 267 2.58 13.19 -8.74
N SER A 268 2.44 12.62 -7.55
CA SER A 268 3.26 12.99 -6.38
C SER A 268 4.74 12.70 -6.60
N TYR A 269 5.08 11.54 -7.17
CA TYR A 269 6.48 11.16 -7.44
C TYR A 269 7.10 11.90 -8.62
N LEU A 270 6.30 12.33 -9.60
CA LEU A 270 6.73 13.07 -10.77
C LEU A 270 6.66 14.60 -10.60
N ARG A 271 6.22 15.05 -9.42
CA ARG A 271 6.01 16.47 -9.13
C ARG A 271 7.31 17.26 -9.34
N ASN A 272 7.21 18.40 -10.02
CA ASN A 272 8.34 19.27 -10.37
C ASN A 272 9.42 18.57 -11.21
N GLY A 273 9.04 17.50 -11.93
CA GLY A 273 9.93 16.79 -12.83
C GLY A 273 10.47 17.69 -13.96
N LYS A 274 11.61 17.29 -14.51
CA LYS A 274 12.26 17.95 -15.65
C LYS A 274 12.72 16.89 -16.64
N THR A 275 12.95 17.33 -17.87
CA THR A 275 13.59 16.46 -18.87
C THR A 275 15.07 16.30 -18.54
N LEU A 276 15.51 15.06 -18.34
CA LEU A 276 16.89 14.67 -18.13
C LEU A 276 17.38 13.90 -19.36
N VAL A 277 18.64 14.11 -19.74
CA VAL A 277 19.32 13.33 -20.78
C VAL A 277 20.41 12.50 -20.10
N LEU A 278 20.29 11.19 -20.19
CA LEU A 278 21.23 10.23 -19.59
C LEU A 278 22.02 9.53 -20.71
N PRO A 279 23.35 9.66 -20.75
CA PRO A 279 24.20 8.89 -21.66
C PRO A 279 24.12 7.40 -21.32
N ILE A 280 23.87 6.56 -22.33
CA ILE A 280 23.69 5.12 -22.12
C ILE A 280 24.96 4.46 -21.56
N ASN A 281 26.14 4.97 -21.90
CA ASN A 281 27.41 4.47 -21.36
C ASN A 281 27.66 4.79 -19.87
N GLN A 282 26.77 5.55 -19.22
CA GLN A 282 26.89 5.93 -17.80
C GLN A 282 25.86 5.24 -16.90
N ILE A 283 24.93 4.49 -17.48
CA ILE A 283 23.83 3.84 -16.76
C ILE A 283 23.61 2.43 -17.26
N GLU A 284 23.12 1.55 -16.40
CA GLU A 284 22.61 0.26 -16.82
C GLU A 284 21.15 0.41 -17.28
N ILE A 285 20.77 -0.26 -18.38
CA ILE A 285 19.39 -0.30 -18.86
C ILE A 285 18.84 -1.71 -18.67
N ARG A 286 17.73 -1.81 -17.93
CA ARG A 286 16.98 -3.06 -17.75
C ARG A 286 15.64 -2.97 -18.45
N THR A 287 15.37 -3.90 -19.35
CA THR A 287 14.15 -3.90 -20.17
C THR A 287 13.03 -4.72 -19.54
N PHE A 288 11.78 -4.27 -19.69
CA PHE A 288 10.59 -5.01 -19.28
C PHE A 288 9.97 -5.71 -20.48
N ASN A 289 10.26 -7.01 -20.63
CA ASN A 289 9.98 -7.78 -21.84
C ASN A 289 10.68 -7.20 -23.10
N ALA A 290 10.99 -8.06 -24.07
CA ALA A 290 11.98 -7.76 -25.11
C ALA A 290 11.56 -6.75 -26.21
N SER A 291 10.46 -5.98 -26.07
CA SER A 291 9.80 -5.45 -27.29
C SER A 291 9.16 -4.05 -27.31
N SER A 292 9.29 -3.16 -26.32
CA SER A 292 8.93 -1.76 -26.63
C SER A 292 9.58 -0.65 -25.78
N TYR A 293 10.49 0.09 -26.42
CA TYR A 293 10.98 1.41 -25.99
C TYR A 293 9.98 2.51 -26.38
N GLU A 294 8.74 2.38 -25.93
CA GLU A 294 7.66 3.30 -26.28
C GLU A 294 7.67 4.56 -25.39
N VAL A 295 7.43 5.72 -26.01
CA VAL A 295 7.23 6.97 -25.28
C VAL A 295 6.08 6.82 -24.28
N ASN A 296 6.22 7.51 -23.15
CA ASN A 296 5.34 7.41 -21.98
C ASN A 296 5.43 6.11 -21.19
N THR A 297 6.36 5.20 -21.51
CA THR A 297 6.65 4.07 -20.62
C THR A 297 7.18 4.60 -19.28
N LEU A 298 6.57 4.13 -18.19
CA LEU A 298 7.04 4.41 -16.83
C LEU A 298 8.36 3.68 -16.58
N LEU A 299 9.29 4.36 -15.94
CA LEU A 299 10.64 3.90 -15.64
C LEU A 299 10.87 3.91 -14.14
N GLY A 300 11.52 2.86 -13.63
CA GLY A 300 12.16 2.86 -12.32
C GLY A 300 13.56 3.43 -12.45
N LEU A 301 13.89 4.41 -11.61
CA LEU A 301 15.23 4.98 -11.51
C LEU A 301 15.87 4.47 -10.23
N LEU A 302 16.91 3.65 -10.36
CA LEU A 302 17.52 2.96 -9.21
C LEU A 302 18.96 3.46 -8.98
N ASN A 303 19.38 3.39 -7.73
CA ASN A 303 20.76 3.63 -7.32
C ASN A 303 21.65 2.38 -7.53
N LYS A 304 22.93 2.48 -7.13
CA LYS A 304 23.92 1.39 -7.25
C LYS A 304 23.56 0.12 -6.46
N ASP A 305 22.79 0.28 -5.38
CA ASP A 305 22.35 -0.82 -4.52
C ASP A 305 21.01 -1.41 -5.02
N GLU A 306 20.58 -1.00 -6.22
CA GLU A 306 19.34 -1.39 -6.89
C GLU A 306 18.07 -1.11 -6.07
N TRP A 307 18.07 -0.03 -5.29
CA TRP A 307 16.87 0.51 -4.68
C TRP A 307 16.28 1.61 -5.56
N LEU A 308 14.96 1.62 -5.69
CA LEU A 308 14.24 2.66 -6.42
C LEU A 308 14.37 3.99 -5.65
N ILE A 309 14.94 5.00 -6.31
CA ILE A 309 15.10 6.36 -5.78
C ILE A 309 14.10 7.34 -6.39
N GLY A 310 13.44 6.97 -7.49
CA GLY A 310 12.30 7.69 -8.02
C GLY A 310 11.76 7.10 -9.31
N LEU A 311 10.68 7.71 -9.81
CA LEU A 311 10.06 7.34 -11.07
C LEU A 311 10.50 8.28 -12.20
N GLY A 312 10.51 7.76 -13.41
CA GLY A 312 10.71 8.53 -14.64
C GLY A 312 9.71 8.14 -15.71
N ILE A 313 9.58 8.98 -16.74
CA ILE A 313 8.78 8.68 -17.93
C ILE A 313 9.69 8.75 -19.15
N LEU A 314 9.66 7.72 -20.00
CA LEU A 314 10.41 7.74 -21.25
C LEU A 314 9.90 8.84 -22.18
N LYS A 315 10.80 9.74 -22.59
CA LYS A 315 10.54 10.77 -23.60
C LYS A 315 11.12 10.38 -24.96
N GLU A 316 12.30 9.78 -24.97
CA GLU A 316 13.02 9.42 -26.18
C GLU A 316 14.10 8.36 -25.86
N PHE A 317 14.27 7.36 -26.73
CA PHE A 317 15.34 6.38 -26.63
C PHE A 317 16.15 6.35 -27.94
N LYS A 318 17.45 6.66 -27.86
CA LYS A 318 18.39 6.72 -28.99
C LYS A 318 19.67 5.97 -28.65
N ASP A 319 20.45 5.58 -29.66
CA ASP A 319 21.66 4.76 -29.52
C ASP A 319 22.68 5.23 -28.47
N LYS A 320 22.78 6.54 -28.22
CA LYS A 320 23.77 7.14 -27.30
C LYS A 320 23.18 7.65 -25.99
N ALA A 321 21.89 7.93 -25.95
CA ALA A 321 21.25 8.60 -24.82
C ALA A 321 19.76 8.29 -24.72
N ILE A 322 19.28 8.23 -23.48
CA ILE A 322 17.87 8.18 -23.14
C ILE A 322 17.44 9.53 -22.59
N LYS A 323 16.29 10.04 -23.04
CA LYS A 323 15.63 11.21 -22.46
C LYS A 323 14.45 10.76 -21.61
N ILE A 324 14.40 11.24 -20.39
CA ILE A 324 13.36 10.92 -19.42
C ILE A 324 12.80 12.18 -18.77
N TYR A 325 11.55 12.14 -18.34
CA TYR A 325 10.99 13.14 -17.43
C TYR A 325 11.01 12.59 -16.00
N ALA A 326 11.73 13.24 -15.08
CA ALA A 326 11.88 12.78 -13.70
C ALA A 326 12.16 13.94 -12.73
N SER A 327 11.87 13.71 -11.45
CA SER A 327 12.05 14.67 -10.34
C SER A 327 13.33 14.41 -9.50
N ILE A 328 14.21 13.53 -9.98
CA ILE A 328 15.43 13.08 -9.29
C ILE A 328 16.68 13.67 -9.96
N LYS A 329 17.75 13.84 -9.17
CA LYS A 329 19.04 14.29 -9.70
C LYS A 329 19.65 13.21 -10.59
N ARG A 330 20.21 13.62 -11.72
CA ARG A 330 20.79 12.70 -12.72
C ARG A 330 21.90 11.84 -12.12
N GLU A 331 22.76 12.43 -11.30
CA GLU A 331 23.94 11.78 -10.73
C GLU A 331 23.62 10.59 -9.82
N ASP A 332 22.43 10.57 -9.23
CA ASP A 332 21.98 9.49 -8.33
C ASP A 332 21.50 8.26 -9.11
N ILE A 333 21.12 8.43 -10.38
CA ILE A 333 20.58 7.37 -11.23
C ILE A 333 21.72 6.52 -11.76
N LYS A 334 21.71 5.23 -11.41
CA LYS A 334 22.68 4.23 -11.90
C LYS A 334 22.06 3.22 -12.84
N ILE A 335 20.78 2.92 -12.64
CA ILE A 335 20.04 1.95 -13.43
C ILE A 335 18.72 2.59 -13.83
N VAL A 336 18.36 2.46 -15.11
CA VAL A 336 17.04 2.79 -15.63
C VAL A 336 16.36 1.49 -16.00
N GLU A 337 15.29 1.18 -15.29
CA GLU A 337 14.51 -0.03 -15.51
C GLU A 337 13.15 0.30 -16.12
N PHE A 338 12.82 -0.34 -17.23
CA PHE A 338 11.54 -0.17 -17.91
C PHE A 338 10.42 -0.90 -17.15
N SER A 339 9.18 -0.51 -17.42
CA SER A 339 7.98 -1.16 -16.88
C SER A 339 7.02 -1.55 -18.00
N GLY A 340 5.98 -2.30 -17.67
CA GLY A 340 4.87 -2.56 -18.59
C GLY A 340 3.72 -1.55 -18.47
N VAL A 341 3.94 -0.42 -17.80
CA VAL A 341 2.93 0.61 -17.54
C VAL A 341 3.27 1.87 -18.32
N LYS A 342 2.25 2.55 -18.84
CA LYS A 342 2.41 3.86 -19.47
C LYS A 342 1.73 4.95 -18.66
N VAL A 343 2.44 6.06 -18.47
CA VAL A 343 1.99 7.20 -17.69
C VAL A 343 2.46 8.48 -18.39
N ASN A 344 1.60 9.50 -18.44
CA ASN A 344 1.99 10.83 -18.93
C ASN A 344 2.61 11.70 -17.81
N GLU A 345 3.15 12.87 -18.16
CA GLU A 345 3.84 13.75 -17.18
C GLU A 345 2.93 14.27 -16.06
N GLU A 346 1.61 14.24 -16.25
CA GLU A 346 0.61 14.60 -15.24
C GLU A 346 0.30 13.47 -14.26
N GLY A 347 0.90 12.28 -14.47
CA GLY A 347 0.65 11.08 -13.67
C GLY A 347 -0.55 10.27 -14.13
N LYS A 348 -1.13 10.53 -15.30
CA LYS A 348 -2.30 9.79 -15.82
C LYS A 348 -1.88 8.48 -16.48
N GLU A 349 -2.55 7.38 -16.13
CA GLU A 349 -2.33 6.09 -16.77
C GLU A 349 -2.83 6.13 -18.21
N LEU A 350 -2.00 5.70 -19.13
CA LEU A 350 -2.35 5.59 -20.54
C LEU A 350 -2.70 4.13 -20.80
N ASN A 351 -3.97 3.83 -21.08
CA ASN A 351 -4.35 2.50 -21.51
C ASN A 351 -3.57 2.14 -22.78
N LYS A 352 -3.10 0.89 -22.90
CA LYS A 352 -3.07 0.29 -24.23
C LYS A 352 -4.53 0.33 -24.69
N ILE A 353 -4.86 1.14 -25.69
CA ILE A 353 -6.05 0.87 -26.49
C ILE A 353 -5.88 -0.59 -26.90
N MET A 354 -6.66 -1.48 -26.28
CA MET A 354 -6.79 -2.82 -26.79
C MET A 354 -7.30 -2.60 -28.20
N LYS A 355 -6.46 -2.90 -29.20
CA LYS A 355 -6.99 -3.17 -30.53
C LYS A 355 -8.00 -4.28 -30.31
N GLU A 356 -9.28 -3.94 -30.39
CA GLU A 356 -10.33 -4.91 -30.63
C GLU A 356 -9.82 -5.75 -31.80
N LYS A 357 -9.57 -7.03 -31.53
CA LYS A 357 -9.43 -8.00 -32.61
C LYS A 357 -10.81 -8.11 -33.20
N THR A 358 -11.01 -7.43 -34.32
CA THR A 358 -12.07 -7.75 -35.28
C THR A 358 -11.97 -9.19 -35.75
#